data_AF-A0A976CJJ6-F1
#
_entry.id   AF-A0A976CJJ6-F1
#
_cell.length_a   1.000
_cell.length_b   1.000
_cell.length_c   1.000
_cell.angle_alpha   90.00
_cell.angle_beta   90.00
_cell.angle_gamma   90.00
#
_symmetry.space_group_name_H-M   'P 1'
#
loop_
_entity.id
_entity.type
_entity.pdbx_description
1 polymer ?
#
loop_
_entity_poly.entity_id
_entity_poly.type
_entity_poly.pdbx_seq_one_letter_code
_entity_poly.pdbx_strand_id
1 'polypeptide(L)'
;MLKIRIVSTIILLVSACCSSPAQAQNPAQPKQNNSLVQVQPTREQILNACVQNRAETLPNPFTDVPSNHWAYKAVLTMYYCGAYREATAPAFPTSDSDNTNSRNRR
;
A
#
# COMPACT_ATOMS: atom_id res chain seq x y z
N MET A 1 -45.99 -36.85 29.82
CA MET A 1 -45.45 -36.09 30.97
C MET A 1 -44.02 -35.67 30.65
N LEU A 2 -43.81 -34.42 30.24
CA LEU A 2 -42.50 -33.89 29.85
C LEU A 2 -42.03 -32.89 30.92
N LYS A 3 -41.02 -33.28 31.71
CA LYS A 3 -40.40 -32.44 32.75
C LYS A 3 -39.33 -31.58 32.10
N ILE A 4 -39.66 -30.33 31.78
CA ILE A 4 -38.71 -29.32 31.29
C ILE A 4 -37.95 -28.79 32.50
N ARG A 5 -36.64 -29.03 32.55
CA ARG A 5 -35.73 -28.45 33.54
C ARG A 5 -35.12 -27.19 32.95
N ILE A 6 -35.41 -26.06 33.60
CA ILE A 6 -34.99 -24.71 33.21
C ILE A 6 -33.70 -24.36 33.97
N VAL A 7 -32.72 -23.88 33.20
CA VAL A 7 -31.63 -22.92 33.54
C VAL A 7 -30.47 -23.38 34.44
N SER A 8 -29.27 -23.36 33.84
CA SER A 8 -28.05 -22.82 34.46
C SER A 8 -27.02 -22.54 33.34
N THR A 9 -26.95 -21.30 32.81
CA THR A 9 -25.88 -20.31 33.08
C THR A 9 -24.49 -20.71 32.56
N ILE A 10 -23.98 -19.95 31.57
CA ILE A 10 -22.77 -19.09 31.62
C ILE A 10 -22.24 -18.92 30.19
N ILE A 11 -22.38 -17.70 29.68
CA ILE A 11 -21.64 -17.18 28.54
C ILE A 11 -20.22 -16.91 29.02
N LEU A 12 -19.23 -17.55 28.40
CA LEU A 12 -17.87 -17.05 28.37
C LEU A 12 -17.44 -16.99 26.89
N LEU A 13 -17.58 -15.80 26.31
CA LEU A 13 -16.90 -15.42 25.07
C LEU A 13 -15.40 -15.44 25.37
N VAL A 14 -14.71 -16.54 25.06
CA VAL A 14 -13.25 -16.55 25.06
C VAL A 14 -12.81 -15.83 23.79
N SER A 15 -12.48 -14.56 23.97
CA SER A 15 -11.85 -13.72 22.95
C SER A 15 -10.55 -14.40 22.50
N ALA A 16 -10.49 -14.73 21.21
CA ALA A 16 -9.30 -15.30 20.59
C ALA A 16 -8.17 -14.25 20.58
N CYS A 17 -7.23 -14.35 21.51
CA CYS A 17 -5.93 -13.72 21.36
C CYS A 17 -5.04 -14.70 20.61
N CYS A 18 -4.98 -14.54 19.28
CA CYS A 18 -3.94 -15.15 18.46
C CYS A 18 -2.58 -14.58 18.90
N SER A 19 -1.84 -15.33 19.72
CA SER A 19 -0.42 -15.07 19.94
C SER A 19 0.33 -15.48 18.68
N SER A 20 0.54 -14.55 17.75
CA SER A 20 1.57 -14.72 16.73
C SER A 20 2.95 -14.56 17.38
N PRO A 21 3.92 -15.45 17.14
CA PRO A 21 5.29 -15.23 17.58
C PRO A 21 5.83 -13.99 16.86
N ALA A 22 6.35 -13.03 17.63
CA ALA A 22 7.16 -11.95 17.08
C ALA A 22 8.47 -12.55 16.59
N GLN A 23 8.54 -12.85 15.29
CA GLN A 23 9.80 -13.18 14.65
C GLN A 23 10.58 -11.88 14.52
N ALA A 24 11.48 -11.63 15.47
CA ALA A 24 12.54 -10.64 15.34
C ALA A 24 13.53 -11.11 14.27
N GLN A 25 13.10 -11.09 13.01
CA GLN A 25 14.03 -11.06 11.90
C GLN A 25 14.66 -9.69 11.92
N ASN A 26 15.93 -9.66 12.29
CA ASN A 26 16.84 -8.60 11.95
C ASN A 26 17.20 -8.83 10.48
N PRO A 27 16.53 -8.20 9.48
CA PRO A 27 17.08 -8.25 8.14
C PRO A 27 18.39 -7.51 8.22
N ALA A 28 19.48 -8.26 8.02
CA ALA A 28 20.76 -7.67 7.66
C ALA A 28 20.47 -6.63 6.58
N GLN A 29 20.62 -5.36 6.95
CA GLN A 29 20.49 -4.23 6.03
C GLN A 29 21.44 -4.53 4.87
N PRO A 30 20.96 -4.63 3.61
CA PRO A 30 21.88 -4.60 2.50
C PRO A 30 22.62 -3.27 2.61
N LYS A 31 23.95 -3.35 2.71
CA LYS A 31 24.89 -2.24 2.82
C LYS A 31 24.48 -1.15 1.82
N GLN A 32 23.70 -0.17 2.26
CA GLN A 32 23.45 1.04 1.48
C GLN A 32 24.76 1.80 1.52
N ASN A 33 25.44 1.79 0.39
CA ASN A 33 26.74 2.40 0.22
C ASN A 33 26.56 3.91 0.44
N ASN A 34 26.94 4.38 1.63
CA ASN A 34 27.07 5.79 1.92
C ASN A 34 28.12 6.38 0.98
N SER A 35 27.67 7.07 -0.06
CA SER A 35 28.42 8.20 -0.58
C SER A 35 27.67 9.45 -0.16
N LEU A 36 28.17 10.07 0.91
CA LEU A 36 27.77 11.39 1.41
C LEU A 36 28.18 12.46 0.39
N VAL A 37 27.50 12.48 -0.74
CA VAL A 37 27.43 13.60 -1.66
C VAL A 37 25.95 13.70 -1.97
N GLN A 38 25.32 14.82 -1.65
CA GLN A 38 23.93 15.12 -2.02
C GLN A 38 23.85 15.21 -3.54
N VAL A 39 23.93 14.07 -4.22
CA VAL A 39 23.74 13.95 -5.66
C VAL A 39 22.26 14.07 -5.86
N GLN A 40 21.82 15.28 -6.20
CA GLN A 40 20.49 15.51 -6.74
C GLN A 40 20.22 14.44 -7.81
N PRO A 41 19.18 13.61 -7.66
CA PRO A 41 18.89 12.56 -8.63
C PRO A 41 18.60 13.20 -9.99
N THR A 42 19.03 12.54 -11.07
CA THR A 42 18.73 13.04 -12.43
C THR A 42 17.23 12.96 -12.71
N ARG A 43 16.78 13.73 -13.69
CA ARG A 43 15.36 13.72 -14.11
C ARG A 43 14.88 12.32 -14.49
N GLU A 44 15.73 11.55 -15.16
CA GLU A 44 15.42 10.17 -15.60
C GLU A 44 15.25 9.23 -14.39
N GLN A 45 16.08 9.38 -13.36
CA GLN A 45 15.97 8.62 -12.12
C GLN A 45 14.66 8.93 -11.40
N ILE A 46 14.30 10.23 -11.32
CA ILE A 46 13.03 10.67 -10.73
C ILE A 46 11.85 10.08 -11.51
N LEU A 47 11.83 10.21 -12.83
CA LEU A 47 10.75 9.69 -13.68
C LEU A 47 10.58 8.18 -13.55
N ASN A 48 11.69 7.42 -13.58
CA ASN A 48 11.65 5.97 -13.43
C ASN A 48 11.10 5.55 -12.05
N ALA A 49 11.50 6.24 -10.98
CA ALA A 49 10.99 6.00 -9.64
C ALA A 49 9.49 6.30 -9.54
N CYS A 50 9.02 7.38 -10.17
CA CYS A 50 7.60 7.75 -10.19
C CYS A 50 6.74 6.73 -10.95
N VAL A 51 7.15 6.32 -12.15
CA VAL A 51 6.44 5.28 -12.93
C VAL A 51 6.36 3.96 -12.17
N GLN A 52 7.41 3.60 -11.44
CA GLN A 52 7.46 2.36 -10.66
C GLN A 52 6.80 2.45 -9.29
N ASN A 53 6.25 3.62 -8.88
CA ASN A 53 5.72 3.85 -7.53
C ASN A 53 6.75 3.56 -6.41
N ARG A 54 8.00 3.99 -6.65
CA ARG A 54 9.19 3.76 -5.82
C ARG A 54 9.89 5.08 -5.43
N ALA A 55 9.15 6.19 -5.31
CA ALA A 55 9.75 7.49 -4.95
C ALA A 55 10.50 7.46 -3.60
N GLU A 56 10.16 6.52 -2.71
CA GLU A 56 10.84 6.31 -1.43
C GLU A 56 12.30 5.83 -1.55
N THR A 57 12.75 5.43 -2.74
CA THR A 57 14.15 5.03 -3.00
C THR A 57 15.05 6.20 -3.39
N LEU A 58 14.47 7.37 -3.67
CA LEU A 58 15.21 8.60 -3.94
C LEU A 58 15.74 9.21 -2.64
N PRO A 59 16.77 10.09 -2.70
CA PRO A 59 17.30 10.76 -1.52
C PRO A 59 16.21 11.48 -0.72
N ASN A 60 16.23 11.39 0.59
CA ASN A 60 15.25 12.09 1.43
C ASN A 60 15.67 13.56 1.65
N PRO A 61 14.90 14.56 1.18
CA PRO A 61 15.21 15.98 1.42
C PRO A 61 14.70 16.48 2.79
N PHE A 62 13.93 15.67 3.53
CA PHE A 62 13.26 16.07 4.77
C PHE A 62 13.98 15.51 6.01
N THR A 63 14.42 16.38 6.90
CA THR A 63 15.09 15.98 8.16
C THR A 63 14.13 15.55 9.24
N ASP A 64 12.88 16.00 9.18
CA ASP A 64 11.80 15.74 10.13
C ASP A 64 10.96 14.50 9.78
N VAL A 65 11.16 13.94 8.58
CA VAL A 65 10.47 12.72 8.12
C VAL A 65 11.50 11.60 7.92
N PRO A 66 11.83 10.81 8.96
CA PRO A 66 12.75 9.68 8.82
C PRO A 66 12.15 8.52 8.01
N SER A 67 13.01 7.62 7.51
CA SER A 67 12.60 6.50 6.63
C SER A 67 11.66 5.48 7.27
N ASN A 68 11.62 5.42 8.60
CA ASN A 68 10.69 4.58 9.36
C ASN A 68 9.35 5.29 9.68
N HIS A 69 9.17 6.55 9.29
CA HIS A 69 7.94 7.29 9.54
C HIS A 69 6.79 6.72 8.70
N TRP A 70 5.59 6.62 9.27
CA TRP A 70 4.41 6.04 8.60
C TRP A 70 4.05 6.75 7.29
N ALA A 71 4.32 8.05 7.20
CA ALA A 71 4.05 8.86 6.01
C ALA A 71 5.24 8.97 5.04
N TYR A 72 6.39 8.34 5.32
CA TYR A 72 7.64 8.53 4.56
C TYR A 72 7.43 8.36 3.06
N LYS A 73 6.82 7.23 2.66
CA LYS A 73 6.54 6.95 1.25
C LYS A 73 5.62 7.99 0.62
N ALA A 74 4.56 8.42 1.32
CA ALA A 74 3.60 9.38 0.78
C ALA A 74 4.24 10.76 0.58
N VAL A 75 5.04 11.22 1.54
CA VAL A 75 5.75 12.50 1.50
C VAL A 75 6.76 12.52 0.36
N LEU A 76 7.62 11.49 0.24
CA LEU A 76 8.60 11.42 -0.85
C LEU A 76 7.92 11.30 -2.22
N THR A 77 6.81 10.55 -2.31
CA THR A 77 6.01 10.49 -3.54
C THR A 77 5.47 11.86 -3.92
N MET A 78 4.95 12.63 -2.96
CA MET A 78 4.45 13.97 -3.25
C MET A 78 5.56 14.95 -3.65
N TYR A 79 6.72 14.88 -2.99
CA TYR A 79 7.86 15.75 -3.29
C TYR A 79 8.44 15.50 -4.69
N TYR A 80 8.69 14.24 -5.05
CA TYR A 80 9.34 13.90 -6.32
C TYR A 80 8.38 13.78 -7.48
N CYS A 81 7.21 13.20 -7.25
CA CYS A 81 6.26 12.88 -8.31
C CYS A 81 5.12 13.89 -8.38
N GLY A 82 4.86 14.69 -7.35
CA GLY A 82 3.79 15.70 -7.36
C GLY A 82 2.45 15.12 -7.86
N ALA A 83 1.88 15.75 -8.89
CA ALA A 83 0.65 15.35 -9.55
C ALA A 83 0.81 14.21 -10.59
N TYR A 84 1.96 13.53 -10.69
CA TYR A 84 2.14 12.33 -11.54
C TYR A 84 1.27 11.12 -11.13
N ARG A 85 0.42 11.30 -10.12
CA ARG A 85 -0.87 10.63 -10.13
C ARG A 85 -1.70 11.24 -11.26
N GLU A 86 -1.35 10.92 -12.51
CA GLU A 86 -2.42 10.78 -13.48
C GLU A 86 -3.49 9.95 -12.76
N ALA A 87 -4.67 10.53 -12.69
CA ALA A 87 -5.87 9.84 -12.33
C ALA A 87 -6.15 8.79 -13.41
N THR A 88 -5.23 7.84 -13.60
CA THR A 88 -5.54 6.55 -14.16
C THR A 88 -6.43 5.93 -13.10
N ALA A 89 -7.71 6.27 -13.21
CA ALA A 89 -8.77 5.57 -12.53
C ALA A 89 -8.44 4.08 -12.65
N PRO A 90 -8.60 3.28 -11.57
CA PRO A 90 -8.53 1.83 -11.73
C PRO A 90 -9.39 1.50 -12.94
N ALA A 91 -8.86 0.75 -13.91
CA ALA A 91 -9.57 0.44 -15.14
C ALA A 91 -10.95 -0.10 -14.74
N PHE A 92 -11.96 0.76 -14.78
CA PHE A 92 -13.33 0.33 -14.61
C PHE A 92 -13.56 -0.52 -15.85
N PRO A 93 -13.96 -1.79 -15.71
CA PRO A 93 -14.37 -2.55 -16.87
C PRO A 93 -15.52 -1.75 -17.49
N THR A 94 -15.24 -1.07 -18.61
CA THR A 94 -16.28 -0.42 -19.40
C THR A 94 -17.20 -1.56 -19.80
N SER A 95 -18.41 -1.54 -19.28
CA SER A 95 -19.50 -2.40 -19.73
C SER A 95 -19.93 -1.94 -21.13
N ASP A 96 -19.01 -1.99 -22.09
CA ASP A 96 -19.24 -1.71 -23.51
C ASP A 96 -19.12 -3.01 -24.33
N SER A 97 -19.62 -4.10 -23.75
CA SER A 97 -19.85 -5.37 -24.46
C SER A 97 -21.33 -5.52 -24.78
N ASP A 98 -21.97 -4.50 -25.36
CA ASP A 98 -23.33 -4.61 -25.89
C ASP A 98 -23.60 -3.59 -27.01
N ASN A 99 -22.87 -3.68 -28.15
CA ASN A 99 -23.39 -3.11 -29.40
C ASN A 99 -22.79 -3.74 -30.66
N THR A 100 -23.24 -4.95 -31.02
CA THR A 100 -23.12 -5.45 -32.40
C THR A 100 -24.35 -6.20 -32.92
N ASN A 101 -25.53 -6.09 -32.29
CA ASN A 101 -26.74 -6.76 -32.79
C ASN A 101 -27.98 -5.85 -32.86
N SER A 102 -27.85 -4.67 -33.46
CA SER A 102 -29.04 -3.84 -33.81
C SER A 102 -28.93 -3.16 -35.17
N ARG A 103 -27.96 -3.57 -36.02
CA ARG A 103 -27.75 -2.97 -37.34
C ARG A 103 -28.21 -3.83 -38.53
N ASN A 104 -28.97 -4.92 -38.29
CA ASN A 104 -29.47 -5.78 -39.37
C ASN A 104 -30.94 -6.25 -39.17
N ARG A 105 -31.85 -5.28 -38.98
CA ARG A 105 -33.31 -5.47 -39.10
C ARG A 105 -33.97 -4.23 -39.73
N ARG A 106 -33.63 -3.95 -40.98
CA ARG A 106 -34.49 -3.22 -41.93
C ARG A 106 -34.32 -3.81 -43.31
#